data_AF-A0A0T1SFJ1-F1
#
_entry.id   AF-A0A0T1SFJ1-F1
#
_cell.length_a   1.000
_cell.length_b   1.000
_cell.length_c   1.000
_cell.angle_alpha   90.00
_cell.angle_beta   90.00
_cell.angle_gamma   90.00
#
_symmetry.space_group_name_H-M   'P 1'
#
loop_
_entity.id
_entity.type
_entity.pdbx_description
1 polymer ?
#
loop_
_entity_poly.entity_id
_entity_poly.type
_entity_poly.pdbx_seq_one_letter_code
_entity_poly.pdbx_strand_id
1 'polypeptide(L)'
;MRLRWQAFLDKVQERGDYSSPQEAERAARTVLALLGAHLVGDVRAELAARLPETFALVLLNPLQATEPLSPERFVRATAAWIEGATERTAAWDVSAVLSVAADAAGEELTARILLQLPPGYDLLFGQPHHPR
;
A
#
# COMPACT_ATOMS: atom_id res chain seq x y z
N MET A 1 -8.34 15.21 -5.16
CA MET A 1 -7.14 16.06 -5.33
C MET A 1 -5.92 15.18 -5.07
N ARG A 2 -4.84 15.30 -5.85
CA ARG A 2 -3.63 14.48 -5.68
C ARG A 2 -2.87 14.93 -4.43
N LEU A 3 -2.39 13.98 -3.61
CA LEU A 3 -1.53 14.29 -2.47
C LEU A 3 -0.17 14.82 -2.93
N ARG A 4 0.37 15.79 -2.18
CA ARG A 4 1.75 16.25 -2.37
C ARG A 4 2.72 15.18 -1.89
N TRP A 5 3.86 15.06 -2.56
CA TRP A 5 4.93 14.12 -2.22
C TRP A 5 5.28 14.14 -0.73
N GLN A 6 5.64 15.32 -0.21
CA GLN A 6 6.04 15.49 1.19
C GLN A 6 4.91 15.07 2.15
N ALA A 7 3.68 15.49 1.88
CA ALA A 7 2.54 15.17 2.74
C ALA A 7 2.21 13.67 2.79
N PHE A 8 2.44 12.94 1.70
CA PHE A 8 2.29 11.48 1.69
C PHE A 8 3.41 10.83 2.50
N LEU A 9 4.66 11.21 2.24
CA LEU A 9 5.81 10.63 2.94
C LEU A 9 5.82 10.95 4.43
N ASP A 10 5.46 12.18 4.84
CA ASP A 10 5.38 12.56 6.26
C ASP A 10 4.40 11.65 7.00
N LYS A 11 3.24 11.35 6.40
CA LYS A 11 2.25 10.44 6.99
C LYS A 11 2.76 9.00 7.07
N VAL A 12 3.46 8.52 6.04
CA VAL A 12 4.06 7.18 6.05
C VAL A 12 5.17 7.11 7.10
N GLN A 13 5.99 8.15 7.20
CA GLN A 13 7.03 8.31 8.22
C GLN A 13 6.44 8.27 9.63
N GLU A 14 5.39 9.03 9.88
CA GLU A 14 4.71 9.08 11.17
C GLU A 14 4.09 7.72 11.54
N ARG A 15 3.36 7.07 10.61
CA ARG A 15 2.69 5.79 10.90
C ARG A 15 3.64 4.60 11.00
N GLY A 16 4.75 4.65 10.28
CA GLY A 16 5.78 3.61 10.30
C GLY A 16 6.84 3.82 11.38
N ASP A 17 6.80 4.94 12.12
CA ASP A 17 7.82 5.35 13.09
C ASP A 17 9.24 5.31 12.48
N TYR A 18 9.36 5.74 11.22
CA TYR A 18 10.64 5.70 10.50
C TYR A 18 11.58 6.81 10.97
N SER A 19 12.84 6.44 11.18
CA SER A 19 13.88 7.39 11.61
C SER A 19 14.31 8.32 10.48
N SER A 20 14.00 7.97 9.23
CA SER A 20 14.33 8.78 8.06
C SER A 20 13.24 8.77 6.97
N PRO A 21 13.12 9.85 6.17
CA PRO A 21 12.26 9.86 4.99
C PRO A 21 12.63 8.80 3.96
N GLN A 22 13.90 8.39 3.90
CA GLN A 22 14.39 7.38 2.95
C GLN A 22 13.85 5.98 3.26
N GLU A 23 13.71 5.64 4.54
CA GLU A 23 13.07 4.38 4.97
C GLU A 23 11.59 4.37 4.61
N ALA A 24 10.87 5.47 4.91
CA ALA A 24 9.48 5.64 4.55
C ALA A 24 9.26 5.54 3.03
N GLU A 25 10.12 6.17 2.25
CA GLU A 25 10.07 6.10 0.78
C GLU A 25 10.32 4.68 0.27
N ARG A 26 11.32 3.96 0.82
CA ARG A 26 11.62 2.58 0.43
C ARG A 26 10.42 1.67 0.70
N ALA A 27 9.85 1.74 1.90
CA ALA A 27 8.66 0.98 2.26
C ALA A 27 7.49 1.30 1.33
N ALA A 28 7.22 2.59 1.09
CA ALA A 28 6.15 3.04 0.21
C ALA A 28 6.30 2.50 -1.22
N ARG A 29 7.51 2.56 -1.79
CA ARG A 29 7.78 2.03 -3.14
C ARG A 29 7.54 0.53 -3.21
N THR A 30 8.05 -0.23 -2.25
CA THR A 30 7.91 -1.70 -2.24
C THR A 30 6.44 -2.11 -2.12
N VAL A 31 5.72 -1.55 -1.14
CA VAL A 31 4.33 -1.91 -0.87
C VAL A 31 3.41 -1.49 -2.03
N LEU A 32 3.59 -0.29 -2.58
CA LEU A 32 2.77 0.17 -3.71
C LEU A 32 3.06 -0.58 -5.01
N ALA A 33 4.30 -1.03 -5.24
CA ALA A 33 4.62 -1.89 -6.37
C ALA A 33 3.91 -3.24 -6.25
N LEU A 34 3.95 -3.87 -5.06
CA LEU A 34 3.24 -5.12 -4.83
C LEU A 34 1.72 -4.94 -4.95
N LEU A 35 1.16 -3.89 -4.36
CA LEU A 35 -0.27 -3.59 -4.49
C LEU A 35 -0.67 -3.38 -5.95
N GLY A 36 0.14 -2.65 -6.72
CA GLY A 36 -0.11 -2.38 -8.14
C GLY A 36 -0.21 -3.64 -9.02
N ALA A 37 0.48 -4.71 -8.64
CA ALA A 37 0.38 -6.01 -9.32
C ALA A 37 -0.96 -6.74 -9.03
N HIS A 38 -1.64 -6.39 -7.93
CA HIS A 38 -2.90 -7.00 -7.50
C HIS A 38 -4.15 -6.16 -7.78
N LEU A 39 -3.97 -4.93 -8.28
CA LEU A 39 -5.09 -4.08 -8.70
C LEU A 39 -5.24 -4.06 -10.22
N VAL A 40 -6.49 -4.01 -10.68
CA VAL A 40 -6.83 -4.03 -12.10
C VAL A 40 -7.81 -2.92 -12.48
N GLY A 41 -7.81 -2.59 -13.77
CA GLY A 41 -8.75 -1.64 -14.38
C GLY A 41 -8.72 -0.25 -13.73
N ASP A 42 -9.89 0.37 -13.64
CA ASP A 42 -10.04 1.75 -13.19
C ASP A 42 -9.66 1.94 -11.73
N VAL A 43 -9.82 0.92 -10.87
CA VAL A 43 -9.45 1.02 -9.43
C VAL A 43 -7.96 1.36 -9.28
N ARG A 44 -7.09 0.71 -10.07
CA ARG A 44 -5.65 1.00 -10.06
C ARG A 44 -5.36 2.41 -10.56
N ALA A 45 -6.00 2.83 -11.65
CA ALA A 45 -5.81 4.16 -12.23
C ALA A 45 -6.32 5.28 -11.31
N GLU A 46 -7.47 5.06 -10.66
CA GLU A 46 -8.06 5.99 -9.70
C GLU A 46 -7.16 6.14 -8.46
N LEU A 47 -6.63 5.04 -7.92
CA LEU A 47 -5.68 5.11 -6.80
C LEU A 47 -4.42 5.87 -7.21
N ALA A 48 -3.85 5.58 -8.38
CA ALA A 48 -2.71 6.31 -8.92
C ALA A 48 -2.99 7.83 -9.04
N ALA A 49 -4.21 8.22 -9.43
CA ALA A 49 -4.60 9.63 -9.52
C ALA A 49 -4.63 10.34 -8.16
N ARG A 50 -4.79 9.62 -7.04
CA ARG A 50 -4.77 10.16 -5.67
C ARG A 50 -3.35 10.30 -5.09
N LEU A 51 -2.41 9.51 -5.57
CA LEU A 51 -1.03 9.46 -5.06
C LEU A 51 -0.11 10.48 -5.72
N PRO A 52 0.97 10.91 -5.05
CA PRO A 52 2.04 11.68 -5.70
C PRO A 52 2.55 10.98 -6.96
N GLU A 53 2.96 11.75 -7.97
CA GLU A 53 3.27 11.24 -9.31
C GLU A 53 4.29 10.09 -9.31
N THR A 54 5.37 10.21 -8.56
CA THR A 54 6.39 9.17 -8.42
C THR A 54 5.81 7.84 -7.91
N PHE A 55 4.88 7.87 -6.95
CA PHE A 55 4.22 6.68 -6.42
C PHE A 55 3.12 6.15 -7.34
N ALA A 56 2.43 7.05 -8.06
CA ALA A 56 1.50 6.67 -9.11
C ALA A 56 2.20 5.83 -10.19
N LEU A 57 3.40 6.25 -10.63
CA LEU A 57 4.20 5.48 -11.59
C LEU A 57 4.60 4.11 -11.04
N VAL A 58 5.02 4.04 -9.77
CA VAL A 58 5.35 2.77 -9.10
C VAL A 58 4.15 1.83 -9.03
N LEU A 59 2.95 2.35 -8.76
CA LEU A 59 1.71 1.57 -8.72
C LEU A 59 1.29 1.05 -10.11
N LEU A 60 1.58 1.81 -11.18
CA LEU A 60 1.13 1.50 -12.54
C LEU A 60 2.08 0.61 -13.33
N ASN A 61 3.36 0.57 -12.97
CA ASN A 61 4.41 -0.15 -13.69
C ASN A 61 4.40 -1.70 -13.59
N PRO A 62 3.97 -2.33 -12.47
CA PRO A 62 4.05 -3.78 -12.32
C PRO A 62 3.20 -4.56 -13.34
N LEU A 63 3.73 -5.71 -13.77
CA LEU A 63 2.91 -6.71 -14.43
C LEU A 63 1.86 -7.23 -13.44
N GLN A 64 0.65 -7.50 -13.95
CA GLN A 64 -0.41 -8.09 -13.13
C GLN A 64 0.04 -9.46 -12.63
N ALA A 65 -0.18 -9.71 -11.34
CA ALA A 65 0.09 -11.00 -10.75
C ALA A 65 -0.84 -12.06 -11.35
N THR A 66 -0.30 -13.24 -11.67
CA THR A 66 -1.09 -14.37 -12.15
C THR A 66 -1.96 -14.99 -11.07
N GLU A 67 -1.54 -14.86 -9.81
CA GLU A 67 -2.25 -15.32 -8.62
C GLU A 67 -2.33 -14.21 -7.57
N PRO A 68 -3.49 -14.00 -6.93
CA PRO A 68 -3.61 -13.05 -5.83
C PRO A 68 -2.85 -13.54 -4.59
N LEU A 69 -2.08 -12.66 -3.96
CA LEU A 69 -1.39 -12.98 -2.71
C LEU A 69 -2.35 -12.84 -1.53
N SER A 70 -2.38 -13.82 -0.62
CA SER A 70 -2.99 -13.64 0.70
C SER A 70 -2.29 -12.53 1.49
N PRO A 71 -2.91 -11.96 2.55
CA PRO A 71 -2.28 -10.96 3.40
C PRO A 71 -0.89 -11.39 3.91
N GLU A 72 -0.74 -12.64 4.35
CA GLU A 72 0.51 -13.18 4.88
C GLU A 72 1.57 -13.31 3.77
N ARG A 73 1.17 -13.78 2.58
CA ARG A 73 2.07 -13.87 1.43
C ARG A 73 2.49 -12.48 0.94
N PHE A 74 1.63 -11.47 1.04
CA PHE A 74 1.94 -10.09 0.70
C PHE A 74 2.97 -9.48 1.66
N VAL A 75 2.79 -9.71 2.97
CA VAL A 75 3.77 -9.29 3.99
C VAL A 75 5.11 -9.98 3.78
N ARG A 76 5.11 -11.31 3.55
CA ARG A 76 6.33 -12.07 3.25
C ARG A 76 7.02 -11.57 1.98
N ALA A 77 6.27 -11.30 0.92
CA ALA A 77 6.81 -10.74 -0.30
C ALA A 77 7.44 -9.36 -0.04
N THR A 78 6.79 -8.51 0.75
CA THR A 78 7.33 -7.19 1.14
C THR A 78 8.66 -7.34 1.88
N ALA A 79 8.74 -8.25 2.86
CA ALA A 79 9.97 -8.52 3.61
C ALA A 79 11.13 -8.96 2.70
N ALA A 80 10.85 -9.75 1.66
CA ALA A 80 11.87 -10.24 0.73
C ALA A 80 12.50 -9.12 -0.14
N TRP A 81 11.82 -7.98 -0.29
CA TRP A 81 12.30 -6.83 -1.08
C TRP A 81 12.97 -5.75 -0.24
N ILE A 82 12.89 -5.81 1.09
CA ILE A 82 13.49 -4.83 2.00
C ILE A 82 14.67 -5.49 2.72
N GLU A 83 15.88 -5.02 2.42
CA GLU A 83 17.10 -5.52 3.04
C GLU A 83 17.01 -5.43 4.58
N GLY A 84 17.27 -6.56 5.25
CA GLY A 84 17.22 -6.66 6.71
C GLY A 84 15.82 -6.75 7.32
N ALA A 85 14.75 -6.72 6.51
CA ALA A 85 13.39 -6.83 7.02
C ALA A 85 13.04 -8.26 7.47
N THR A 86 12.22 -8.33 8.50
CA THR A 86 11.52 -9.56 8.94
C THR A 86 10.06 -9.47 8.53
N GLU A 87 9.32 -10.59 8.53
CA GLU A 87 7.86 -10.53 8.29
C GLU A 87 7.14 -9.62 9.30
N ARG A 88 7.62 -9.54 10.53
CA ARG A 88 7.06 -8.66 11.56
C ARG A 88 7.25 -7.18 11.24
N THR A 89 8.46 -6.78 10.83
CA THR A 89 8.72 -5.38 10.45
C THR A 89 8.00 -5.04 9.15
N ALA A 90 7.96 -5.97 8.19
CA ALA A 90 7.21 -5.80 6.96
C ALA A 90 5.70 -5.66 7.20
N ALA A 91 5.13 -6.34 8.20
CA ALA A 91 3.72 -6.14 8.55
C ALA A 91 3.44 -4.69 8.99
N TRP A 92 4.36 -4.09 9.74
CA TRP A 92 4.29 -2.67 10.10
C TRP A 92 4.45 -1.77 8.87
N ASP A 93 5.43 -2.05 8.00
CA ASP A 93 5.66 -1.30 6.76
C ASP A 93 4.41 -1.30 5.87
N VAL A 94 3.82 -2.48 5.68
CA VAL A 94 2.60 -2.67 4.92
C VAL A 94 1.45 -1.88 5.53
N SER A 95 1.25 -1.98 6.86
CA SER A 95 0.16 -1.28 7.54
C SER A 95 0.30 0.24 7.46
N ALA A 96 1.51 0.76 7.66
CA ALA A 96 1.80 2.19 7.55
C ALA A 96 1.49 2.71 6.15
N VAL A 97 1.96 2.05 5.10
CA VAL A 97 1.77 2.51 3.72
C VAL A 97 0.31 2.35 3.26
N LEU A 98 -0.31 1.19 3.50
CA LEU A 98 -1.66 0.91 3.02
C LEU A 98 -2.71 1.77 3.73
N SER A 99 -2.55 2.05 5.02
CA SER A 99 -3.44 2.99 5.71
C SER A 99 -3.35 4.40 5.12
N VAL A 100 -2.15 4.89 4.76
CA VAL A 100 -2.01 6.22 4.12
C VAL A 100 -2.59 6.22 2.71
N ALA A 101 -2.45 5.10 1.99
CA ALA A 101 -3.08 4.92 0.69
C ALA A 101 -4.62 4.92 0.80
N ALA A 102 -5.19 4.28 1.84
CA ALA A 102 -6.62 4.33 2.12
C ALA A 102 -7.11 5.77 2.40
N ASP A 103 -6.39 6.52 3.25
CA ASP A 103 -6.69 7.95 3.48
C ASP A 103 -6.71 8.76 2.18
N ALA A 104 -5.75 8.51 1.29
CA ALA A 104 -5.64 9.17 -0.01
C ALA A 104 -6.79 8.79 -0.95
N ALA A 105 -7.17 7.52 -0.94
CA ALA A 105 -8.24 6.94 -1.74
C ALA A 105 -9.63 7.45 -1.30
N GLY A 106 -9.85 7.56 0.01
CA GLY A 106 -11.16 7.73 0.62
C GLY A 106 -11.91 6.41 0.73
N GLU A 107 -13.01 6.40 1.49
CA GLU A 107 -13.75 5.19 1.86
C GLU A 107 -14.24 4.39 0.65
N GLU A 108 -14.88 5.05 -0.33
CA GLU A 108 -15.46 4.38 -1.49
C GLU A 108 -14.41 3.67 -2.36
N LEU A 109 -13.31 4.35 -2.68
CA LEU A 109 -12.24 3.74 -3.47
C LEU A 109 -11.51 2.66 -2.66
N THR A 110 -11.36 2.83 -1.34
CA THR A 110 -10.79 1.80 -0.46
C THR A 110 -11.65 0.54 -0.44
N ALA A 111 -12.97 0.67 -0.36
CA ALA A 111 -13.88 -0.48 -0.44
C ALA A 111 -13.74 -1.22 -1.78
N ARG A 112 -13.65 -0.49 -2.90
CA ARG A 112 -13.42 -1.08 -4.23
C ARG A 112 -12.05 -1.74 -4.38
N ILE A 113 -11.02 -1.20 -3.73
CA ILE A 113 -9.68 -1.83 -3.63
C ILE A 113 -9.80 -3.16 -2.89
N LEU A 114 -10.42 -3.18 -1.71
CA LEU A 114 -10.58 -4.38 -0.90
C LEU A 114 -11.37 -5.49 -1.61
N LEU A 115 -12.36 -5.15 -2.44
CA LEU A 115 -13.11 -6.12 -3.26
C LEU A 115 -12.25 -6.84 -4.31
N GLN A 116 -11.09 -6.30 -4.69
CA GLN A 116 -10.16 -6.95 -5.62
C GLN A 116 -9.13 -7.84 -4.91
N LEU A 117 -9.02 -7.73 -3.58
CA LEU A 117 -8.01 -8.41 -2.79
C LEU A 117 -8.62 -9.60 -2.05
N PRO A 118 -7.81 -10.64 -1.74
CA PRO A 118 -8.26 -11.73 -0.87
C PRO A 118 -8.78 -11.23 0.49
N PRO A 119 -9.62 -12.02 1.19
CA PRO A 119 -10.08 -11.68 2.54
C PRO A 119 -8.92 -11.43 3.53
N GLY A 120 -9.11 -10.51 4.47
CA GLY A 120 -8.14 -10.17 5.53
C GLY A 120 -7.23 -8.97 5.22
N TYR A 121 -7.29 -8.41 4.01
CA TYR A 121 -6.50 -7.21 3.66
C TYR A 121 -6.94 -5.95 4.41
N ASP A 122 -8.21 -5.85 4.80
CA ASP A 122 -8.77 -4.74 5.59
C ASP A 122 -7.94 -4.40 6.84
N LEU A 123 -7.42 -5.42 7.53
CA LEU A 123 -6.55 -5.28 8.68
C LEU A 123 -5.24 -4.57 8.32
N LEU A 124 -4.72 -4.84 7.12
CA LEU A 124 -3.52 -4.18 6.59
C LEU A 124 -3.81 -2.72 6.20
N PHE A 125 -5.04 -2.38 5.82
CA PHE A 125 -5.44 -0.99 5.55
C PHE A 125 -5.81 -0.21 6.82
N GLY A 126 -5.71 -0.81 8.01
CA GLY A 126 -6.12 -0.18 9.27
C GLY A 126 -7.63 -0.02 9.42
N GLN A 127 -8.41 -0.78 8.66
CA GLN A 127 -9.88 -0.80 8.71
C GLN A 127 -10.31 -2.11 9.40
N PRO A 128 -10.51 -2.14 10.72
CA PRO A 128 -11.12 -3.32 11.33
C PRO A 128 -12.49 -3.53 10.70
N HIS A 129 -12.77 -4.73 10.16
CA HIS A 129 -14.11 -5.10 9.66
C HIS A 129 -15.18 -4.65 10.66
N HIS A 130 -15.95 -3.62 10.30
CA HIS A 130 -17.20 -3.33 10.98
C HIS A 130 -18.30 -3.99 10.14
N PRO A 131 -18.81 -5.18 10.52
CA PRO A 131 -19.96 -5.73 9.84
C PRO A 131 -21.12 -4.74 10.04
N ARG A 132 -21.69 -4.26 8.93
CA ARG A 132 -23.02 -3.67 8.92
C ARG A 132 -24.05 -4.77 8.75
#